data_AF-A0A536V8K4-F1
#
_entry.id   AF-A0A536V8K4-F1
#
_cell.length_a   1.000
_cell.length_b   1.000
_cell.length_c   1.000
_cell.angle_alpha   90.00
_cell.angle_beta   90.00
_cell.angle_gamma   90.00
#
_symmetry.space_group_name_H-M   'P 1'
#
loop_
_entity.id
_entity.type
_entity.pdbx_description
1 polymer ?
#
loop_
_entity_poly.entity_id
_entity_poly.type
_entity_poly.pdbx_seq_one_letter_code
_entity_poly.pdbx_strand_id
1 'polypeptide(L)' 'VYRWLCTLGYDVTYVRNITDIDDKIIKRAVERNMSIRALTDEMIAAMYTDIDALGIARPTHEPRATEYVPQMLTMIG' A
#
# COMPACT_ATOMS: atom_id res chain seq x y z
N VAL A 1 -12.65 12.32 -4.69
CA VAL A 1 -12.81 12.92 -3.34
C VAL A 1 -11.60 13.77 -2.95
N TYR A 2 -10.39 13.21 -2.86
CA TYR A 2 -9.18 13.95 -2.42
C TYR A 2 -8.98 15.31 -3.13
N ARG A 3 -8.87 15.32 -4.47
CA ARG A 3 -8.70 16.55 -5.25
C ARG A 3 -9.79 17.59 -4.98
N TRP A 4 -11.04 17.14 -4.84
CA TRP A 4 -12.18 18.01 -4.55
C TRP A 4 -12.07 18.66 -3.17
N LEU A 5 -11.71 17.91 -2.13
CA LEU A 5 -11.51 18.44 -0.79
C LEU A 5 -10.37 19.47 -0.76
N CYS A 6 -9.27 19.22 -1.46
CA CYS A 6 -8.19 20.21 -1.62
C CYS A 6 -8.66 21.47 -2.35
N THR A 7 -9.48 21.34 -3.40
CA THR A 7 -10.06 22.50 -4.11
C THR A 7 -10.97 23.34 -3.21
N LEU A 8 -11.65 22.72 -2.25
CA LEU A 8 -12.47 23.42 -1.26
C LEU A 8 -11.65 24.11 -0.15
N GLY A 9 -10.31 24.00 -0.18
CA GLY A 9 -9.42 24.64 0.80
C GLY A 9 -9.21 23.86 2.09
N TYR A 10 -9.63 22.60 2.15
CA TYR A 10 -9.31 21.74 3.30
C TYR A 10 -7.84 21.31 3.29
N ASP A 11 -7.27 21.21 4.48
CA ASP A 11 -6.02 20.48 4.70
C ASP A 11 -6.34 18.98 4.83
N VAL A 12 -5.92 18.20 3.83
CA VAL A 12 -6.33 16.81 3.68
C VAL A 12 -5.15 15.87 3.85
N THR A 13 -5.15 15.11 4.94
CA THR A 13 -4.26 13.96 5.10
C THR A 13 -4.87 12.73 4.44
N TYR A 14 -4.35 12.35 3.27
CA TYR A 14 -4.80 11.15 2.57
C TYR A 14 -3.88 9.97 2.91
N VAL A 15 -4.43 8.94 3.55
CA VAL A 15 -3.71 7.70 3.88
C VAL A 15 -4.28 6.54 3.08
N ARG A 16 -3.41 5.74 2.43
CA ARG A 16 -3.77 4.48 1.76
C ARG A 16 -2.72 3.44 2.12
N ASN A 17 -3.11 2.31 2.71
CA ASN A 17 -2.13 1.29 3.06
C ASN A 17 -1.73 0.42 1.85
N ILE A 18 -0.57 -0.21 1.95
CA ILE A 18 -0.17 -1.33 1.11
C ILE A 18 -0.27 -2.61 1.93
N THR A 19 -1.08 -3.56 1.46
CA THR A 19 -1.12 -4.92 2.00
C THR A 19 -0.02 -5.75 1.35
N ASP A 20 1.11 -5.89 2.02
CA ASP A 20 2.28 -6.62 1.54
C ASP A 20 2.54 -7.94 2.30
N ILE A 21 1.57 -8.37 3.11
CA ILE A 21 1.53 -9.70 3.72
C ILE A 21 0.07 -10.17 3.77
N ASP A 22 -0.22 -11.30 3.13
CA ASP A 22 -1.54 -11.96 3.04
C ASP A 22 -1.36 -13.40 2.50
N ASP A 23 -2.31 -14.29 2.76
CA ASP A 23 -2.26 -15.69 2.28
C ASP A 23 -2.07 -15.81 0.77
N LYS A 24 -2.70 -14.92 -0.01
CA LYS A 24 -2.56 -14.92 -1.49
C LYS A 24 -1.14 -14.55 -1.91
N ILE A 25 -0.51 -13.63 -1.18
CA ILE A 25 0.86 -13.19 -1.44
C ILE A 25 1.84 -14.31 -1.09
N ILE A 26 1.66 -14.96 0.07
CA ILE A 26 2.48 -16.11 0.50
C ILE A 26 2.40 -17.23 -0.54
N LYS A 27 1.18 -17.61 -0.94
CA LYS A 27 0.97 -18.67 -1.94
C LYS A 27 1.66 -18.34 -3.27
N ARG A 28 1.49 -17.11 -3.78
CA ARG A 28 2.10 -16.69 -5.05
C ARG A 28 3.62 -16.60 -4.97
N ALA A 29 4.18 -16.17 -3.84
CA ALA A 29 5.61 -16.13 -3.62
C ALA A 29 6.24 -17.53 -3.69
N VAL A 30 5.58 -18.52 -3.08
CA VAL A 30 5.95 -19.94 -3.16
C VAL A 30 5.85 -20.47 -4.60
N GLU A 31 4.73 -20.22 -5.29
CA GLU A 31 4.53 -20.61 -6.69
C GLU A 31 5.62 -20.07 -7.64
N ARG A 32 6.06 -18.83 -7.40
CA ARG A 32 7.11 -18.16 -8.18
C ARG A 32 8.53 -18.41 -7.68
N ASN A 33 8.69 -19.19 -6.61
CA ASN A 33 9.96 -19.45 -5.95
C ASN A 33 10.76 -18.16 -5.64
N MET A 34 10.09 -17.17 -5.05
CA MET A 34 10.69 -15.88 -4.69
C MET A 34 10.24 -15.43 -3.29
N SER A 35 10.95 -14.46 -2.70
CA SER A 35 10.53 -13.92 -1.40
C SER A 35 9.27 -13.07 -1.52
N ILE A 36 8.46 -13.03 -0.44
CA ILE A 36 7.28 -12.15 -0.34
C ILE A 36 7.67 -10.69 -0.59
N ARG A 37 8.81 -10.26 -0.06
CA ARG A 37 9.30 -8.88 -0.24
C ARG A 37 9.59 -8.58 -1.72
N ALA A 38 10.29 -9.47 -2.41
CA ALA A 38 10.59 -9.29 -3.83
C ALA A 38 9.30 -9.25 -4.68
N LEU A 39 8.36 -10.17 -4.41
CA LEU A 39 7.07 -10.19 -5.11
C LEU A 39 6.27 -8.91 -4.87
N THR A 40 6.20 -8.45 -3.61
CA THR A 40 5.42 -7.25 -3.28
C THR A 40 6.08 -5.99 -3.80
N ASP A 41 7.40 -5.88 -3.79
CA ASP A 41 8.13 -4.73 -4.36
C ASP A 41 7.90 -4.63 -5.89
N GLU A 42 7.91 -5.76 -6.62
CA GLU A 42 7.52 -5.84 -8.05
C GLU A 42 6.09 -5.31 -8.26
N MET A 43 5.14 -5.83 -7.47
CA MET A 43 3.72 -5.48 -7.61
C MET A 43 3.43 -4.03 -7.21
N ILE A 44 4.13 -3.48 -6.20
CA ILE A 44 4.00 -2.08 -5.78
C ILE A 44 4.50 -1.16 -6.90
N ALA A 45 5.62 -1.49 -7.54
CA ALA A 45 6.13 -0.72 -8.68
C ALA A 45 5.15 -0.72 -9.87
N ALA A 46 4.54 -1.87 -10.17
CA ALA A 46 3.50 -1.97 -11.18
C ALA A 46 2.25 -1.14 -10.80
N MET A 47 1.78 -1.26 -9.56
CA MET A 47 0.66 -0.46 -9.04
C MET A 47 0.90 1.04 -9.19
N TYR A 48 2.12 1.50 -8.89
CA TYR A 48 2.50 2.91 -9.04
C TYR A 48 2.50 3.37 -10.50
N THR A 49 2.99 2.53 -11.41
CA THR A 49 2.95 2.80 -12.85
C THR A 49 1.50 3.01 -13.33
N ASP A 50 0.60 2.12 -12.91
CA ASP A 50 -0.82 2.18 -13.29
C ASP A 50 -1.52 3.42 -12.70
N ILE A 51 -1.25 3.72 -11.42
CA ILE A 51 -1.81 4.90 -10.73
C ILE A 51 -1.39 6.20 -11.41
N ASP A 52 -0.12 6.31 -11.79
CA ASP A 52 0.41 7.48 -12.47
C ASP A 52 -0.19 7.63 -13.87
N ALA A 53 -0.32 6.52 -14.61
CA ALA A 53 -0.96 6.50 -15.92
C ALA A 53 -2.44 6.95 -15.87
N LEU A 54 -3.13 6.66 -14.77
CA LEU A 54 -4.51 7.10 -14.53
C LEU A 54 -4.62 8.53 -13.96
N GLY A 55 -3.50 9.21 -13.68
CA GLY A 55 -3.49 10.57 -13.12
C GLY A 55 -4.02 10.65 -11.68
N ILE A 56 -4.01 9.53 -10.95
CA ILE A 56 -4.46 9.46 -9.56
C ILE A 56 -3.42 10.14 -8.67
N ALA A 57 -3.88 11.01 -7.77
CA ALA A 57 -2.99 11.70 -6.84
C ALA A 57 -2.38 10.70 -5.82
N ARG A 58 -1.10 10.89 -5.49
CA ARG A 58 -0.43 10.10 -4.46
C ARG A 58 -0.97 10.42 -3.07
N PRO A 59 -1.04 9.42 -2.17
CA PRO A 59 -1.41 9.66 -0.77
C PRO A 59 -0.32 10.45 -0.04
N THR A 60 -0.71 11.11 1.04
CA THR A 60 0.20 11.74 2.01
C THR A 60 1.02 10.68 2.74
N HIS A 61 0.40 9.56 3.09
CA HIS A 61 1.05 8.43 3.75
C HIS A 61 0.63 7.10 3.13
N GLU A 62 1.60 6.21 2.95
CA GLU A 62 1.39 4.89 2.35
C GLU A 62 2.04 3.77 3.17
N PRO A 63 1.51 3.46 4.37
CA PRO A 63 2.13 2.48 5.27
C PRO A 63 2.00 1.06 4.73
N ARG A 64 3.08 0.28 4.86
CA ARG A 64 3.09 -1.16 4.54
C ARG A 64 2.68 -1.96 5.77
N ALA A 65 1.87 -3.00 5.58
CA ALA A 65 1.44 -3.86 6.69
C ALA A 65 2.64 -4.50 7.42
N THR A 66 3.67 -4.93 6.71
CA THR A 66 4.88 -5.55 7.31
C THR A 66 5.64 -4.61 8.27
N GLU A 67 5.53 -3.29 8.07
CA GLU A 67 6.22 -2.28 8.90
C GLU A 67 5.45 -1.94 10.19
N TYR A 68 4.20 -2.38 10.31
CA TYR A 68 3.30 -2.03 11.41
C TYR A 68 2.83 -3.23 12.25
N VAL A 69 3.46 -4.41 12.08
CA VAL A 69 3.15 -5.61 12.87
C VAL A 69 3.24 -5.37 14.38
N PRO A 70 4.26 -4.70 14.95
CA PRO A 70 4.32 -4.43 16.39
C PRO A 70 3.12 -3.61 16.90
N GLN A 71 2.66 -2.64 16.11
CA GLN A 71 1.52 -1.78 16.44
C GLN A 71 0.21 -2.58 16.37
N MET A 72 0.06 -3.47 15.38
CA MET A 72 -1.07 -4.39 15.29
C MET A 72 -1.15 -5.31 16.52
N LEU A 73 0.00 -5.87 16.96
CA LEU A 73 0.07 -6.69 18.17
C LEU A 73 -0.30 -5.88 19.44
N THR A 74 0.15 -4.63 19.53
CA THR A 74 -0.18 -3.73 20.64
C THR A 74 -1.68 -3.42 20.71
N MET A 75 -2.35 -3.30 19.56
CA MET A 75 -3.79 -3.01 19.50
C MET A 75 -4.67 -4.20 19.92
N ILE A 76 -4.20 -5.44 19.67
CA ILE A 76 -4.92 -6.67 19.99
C ILE A 76 -4.72 -7.11 21.46
N GLY A 77 -3.62 -6.67 22.08
CA GLY A 77 -3.19 -7.03 23.44
C GLY A 77 -4.12 -6.60 24.57
#